data_AF-A0A7R9PW15-F1
#
_entry.id   AF-A0A7R9PW15-F1
#
_cell.length_a   1.000
_cell.length_b   1.000
_cell.length_c   1.000
_cell.angle_alpha   90.00
_cell.angle_beta   90.00
_cell.angle_gamma   90.00
#
_symmetry.space_group_name_H-M   'P 1'
#
loop_
_entity.id
_entity.type
_entity.pdbx_description
1 polymer ?
#
loop_
_entity_poly.entity_id
_entity_poly.type
_entity_poly.pdbx_seq_one_letter_code
_entity_poly.pdbx_strand_id
1 'polypeptide(L)'
;MTVNQFLFQYKGWGDVGLHGSNQIQTPNIDLLASNGIILNNYYVSPLCSPSRSALMTGYHPIHTGFQHSVIHNAQPWGLPLKFKILPQYLRPLGYETHIVGKWHLGFFKKDYLPTNRGFDSHFGFWSGHTDYYDR
;
A
#
# COMPACT_ATOMS: atom_id res chain seq x y z
N MET A 1 -5.78 9.11 -18.35
CA MET A 1 -4.38 8.71 -18.14
C MET A 1 -4.37 7.72 -16.98
N THR A 2 -3.64 6.61 -17.07
CA THR A 2 -3.73 5.52 -16.08
C THR A 2 -2.36 5.25 -15.48
N VAL A 3 -2.27 5.28 -14.15
CA VAL A 3 -1.09 4.88 -13.39
C VAL A 3 -1.50 3.72 -12.50
N ASN A 4 -0.88 2.55 -12.71
CA ASN A 4 -1.14 1.35 -11.93
C ASN A 4 0.05 1.11 -10.99
N GLN A 5 -0.24 0.94 -9.70
CA GLN A 5 0.77 0.59 -8.70
C GLN A 5 0.34 -0.66 -7.92
N PHE A 6 1.21 -1.67 -7.93
CA PHE A 6 0.99 -2.94 -7.24
C PHE A 6 1.85 -3.03 -5.98
N LEU A 7 1.24 -3.41 -4.85
CA LEU A 7 1.92 -3.59 -3.56
C LEU A 7 1.74 -5.03 -3.09
N PHE A 8 2.82 -5.79 -3.10
CA PHE A 8 2.85 -7.14 -2.53
C PHE A 8 3.06 -7.10 -1.02
N GLN A 9 2.40 -8.00 -0.30
CA GLN A 9 2.58 -8.15 1.14
C GLN A 9 3.48 -9.35 1.43
N TYR A 10 4.37 -9.20 2.41
CA TYR A 10 5.24 -10.29 2.89
C TYR A 10 6.06 -10.97 1.78
N LYS A 11 6.46 -10.22 0.75
CA LYS A 11 7.35 -10.72 -0.30
C LYS A 11 8.80 -10.59 0.18
N GLY A 12 9.43 -11.73 0.47
CA GLY A 12 10.85 -11.82 0.75
C GLY A 12 11.69 -11.50 -0.48
N TRP A 13 12.96 -11.18 -0.26
CA TRP A 13 13.87 -10.89 -1.36
C TRP A 13 14.00 -12.10 -2.30
N GLY A 14 14.20 -13.30 -1.77
CA GLY A 14 14.39 -14.54 -2.54
C GLY A 14 13.12 -15.24 -3.04
N ASP A 15 11.94 -14.60 -2.94
CA ASP A 15 10.66 -15.26 -3.23
C ASP A 15 10.18 -15.08 -4.69
N VAL A 16 10.98 -14.44 -5.54
CA VAL A 16 10.64 -14.15 -6.94
C VAL A 16 11.77 -14.59 -7.87
N GLY A 17 11.41 -15.07 -9.06
CA GLY A 17 12.36 -15.50 -10.09
C GLY A 17 13.37 -14.41 -10.43
N LEU A 18 12.93 -13.15 -10.51
CA LEU A 18 13.80 -11.99 -10.77
C LEU A 18 14.94 -11.79 -9.73
N HIS A 19 14.86 -12.39 -8.55
CA HIS A 19 15.92 -12.37 -7.53
C HIS A 19 16.61 -13.74 -7.36
N GLY A 20 16.48 -14.64 -8.35
CA GLY A 20 17.11 -15.95 -8.35
C GLY A 20 16.34 -17.05 -7.63
N SER A 21 15.03 -16.86 -7.36
CA SER A 21 14.21 -17.92 -6.78
C SER A 21 14.00 -19.05 -7.79
N ASN A 22 14.54 -20.23 -7.49
CA ASN A 22 14.28 -21.45 -8.27
C ASN A 22 13.13 -22.29 -7.70
N GLN A 23 12.58 -21.89 -6.54
CA GLN A 23 11.51 -22.62 -5.85
C GLN A 23 10.12 -22.08 -6.18
N ILE A 24 9.98 -20.75 -6.32
CA ILE A 24 8.71 -20.08 -6.58
C ILE A 24 8.72 -19.54 -8.01
N GLN A 25 7.85 -20.09 -8.86
CA GLN A 25 7.72 -19.63 -10.24
C GLN A 25 6.84 -18.38 -10.30
N THR A 26 7.38 -17.28 -10.83
CA THR A 26 6.68 -15.98 -10.93
C THR A 26 6.63 -15.43 -12.36
N PRO A 27 6.19 -16.22 -13.36
CA PRO A 27 6.41 -15.93 -14.78
C PRO A 27 5.85 -14.57 -15.22
N ASN A 28 4.69 -14.15 -14.71
CA ASN A 28 4.10 -12.85 -15.05
C ASN A 28 4.90 -11.68 -14.45
N ILE A 29 5.46 -11.84 -13.24
CA ILE A 29 6.29 -10.81 -12.60
C ILE A 29 7.64 -10.73 -13.32
N ASP A 30 8.22 -11.87 -13.68
CA ASP A 30 9.48 -11.95 -14.40
C ASP A 30 9.36 -11.36 -15.82
N LEU A 31 8.20 -11.54 -16.46
CA LEU A 31 7.89 -10.88 -17.73
C LEU A 31 7.80 -9.36 -17.59
N LEU A 32 7.17 -8.84 -16.53
CA LEU A 32 7.15 -7.40 -16.26
C LEU A 32 8.55 -6.84 -15.97
N ALA A 33 9.37 -7.59 -15.23
CA ALA A 33 10.73 -7.20 -14.90
C ALA A 33 11.64 -7.15 -16.14
N SER A 34 11.53 -8.15 -17.03
CA SER A 34 12.33 -8.21 -18.28
C SER A 34 11.97 -7.14 -19.30
N ASN A 35 10.75 -6.61 -19.27
CA ASN A 35 10.29 -5.53 -20.15
C ASN A 35 10.30 -4.15 -19.48
N GLY A 36 10.87 -4.03 -18.28
CA GLY A 36 10.80 -2.83 -17.45
C GLY A 36 12.14 -2.40 -16.87
N ILE A 37 12.07 -1.59 -15.82
CA ILE A 37 13.24 -1.15 -15.05
C ILE A 37 13.22 -1.85 -13.69
N ILE A 38 14.32 -2.52 -13.35
CA ILE A 38 14.51 -3.17 -12.05
C ILE A 38 15.18 -2.19 -11.09
N LEU A 39 14.55 -1.98 -9.94
CA LEU A 39 15.08 -1.14 -8.87
C LEU A 39 15.86 -1.99 -7.85
N ASN A 40 17.13 -2.26 -8.13
CA ASN A 40 17.97 -3.12 -7.27
C ASN A 40 18.26 -2.52 -5.88
N ASN A 41 18.13 -1.21 -5.72
CA ASN A 41 18.33 -0.49 -4.46
C ASN A 41 17.08 0.30 -4.07
N TYR A 42 15.94 -0.39 -3.96
CA TYR A 42 14.66 0.18 -3.53
C TYR A 42 14.36 -0.21 -2.07
N TYR A 43 14.03 0.78 -1.25
CA TYR A 43 13.84 0.60 0.19
C TYR A 43 12.45 1.06 0.63
N VAL A 44 11.92 0.37 1.63
CA VAL A 44 10.67 0.68 2.31
C VAL A 44 10.87 0.51 3.82
N SER A 45 9.91 0.96 4.63
CA SER A 45 9.93 0.65 6.06
C SER A 45 9.72 -0.86 6.29
N PRO A 46 10.24 -1.41 7.40
CA PRO A 46 10.17 -2.85 7.66
C PRO A 46 8.75 -3.36 7.97
N LEU A 47 7.77 -2.47 8.14
CA LEU A 47 6.39 -2.79 8.51
C LEU A 47 5.39 -2.18 7.51
N CYS A 48 4.22 -2.80 7.43
CA CYS A 48 3.20 -2.47 6.44
C CYS A 48 2.60 -1.07 6.60
N SER A 49 2.07 -0.70 7.78
CA SER A 49 1.46 0.64 7.95
C SER A 49 2.45 1.79 7.74
N PRO A 50 3.69 1.74 8.28
CA PRO A 50 4.70 2.76 8.01
C PRO A 50 5.02 2.91 6.51
N SER A 51 5.26 1.80 5.81
CA SER A 51 5.54 1.82 4.36
C SER A 51 4.38 2.39 3.53
N ARG A 52 3.13 2.01 3.86
CA ARG A 52 1.94 2.55 3.21
C ARG A 52 1.75 4.03 3.50
N SER A 53 2.06 4.47 4.72
CA SER A 53 1.96 5.89 5.08
C SER A 53 2.96 6.73 4.29
N ALA A 54 4.19 6.23 4.12
CA ALA A 54 5.23 6.89 3.35
C ALA A 54 4.87 6.94 1.86
N LEU A 55 4.38 5.83 1.30
CA LEU A 55 3.93 5.79 -0.09
C LEU A 55 2.79 6.78 -0.37
N MET A 56 1.78 6.82 0.51
CA MET A 56 0.59 7.66 0.28
C MET A 56 0.87 9.14 0.49
N THR A 57 1.77 9.51 1.40
CA THR A 57 2.02 10.91 1.76
C THR A 57 3.28 11.50 1.13
N GLY A 58 4.25 10.68 0.74
CA GLY A 58 5.60 11.11 0.38
C GLY A 58 6.49 11.48 1.57
N TYR A 59 6.02 11.32 2.82
CA TYR A 59 6.77 11.68 4.02
C TYR A 59 7.33 10.44 4.74
N HIS A 60 8.51 10.60 5.34
CA HIS A 60 9.05 9.57 6.23
C HIS A 60 8.09 9.32 7.42
N PRO A 61 7.88 8.07 7.89
CA PRO A 61 6.88 7.75 8.92
C PRO A 61 7.02 8.52 10.25
N ILE A 62 8.22 9.02 10.57
CA ILE A 62 8.46 9.91 11.73
C ILE A 62 7.67 11.21 11.69
N HIS A 63 7.31 11.69 10.50
CA HIS A 63 6.54 12.91 10.33
C HIS A 63 5.03 12.66 10.34
N THR A 64 4.60 11.42 10.07
CA THR A 64 3.19 11.07 9.93
C THR A 64 2.58 10.44 11.19
N GLY A 65 3.41 10.10 12.18
CA GLY A 65 2.98 9.39 13.39
C GLY A 65 3.01 7.86 13.27
N PHE A 66 3.63 7.33 12.22
CA PHE A 66 3.74 5.88 11.94
C PHE A 66 5.15 5.33 12.24
N GLN A 67 5.91 5.94 13.16
CA GLN A 67 7.28 5.54 13.45
C GLN A 67 7.43 4.28 14.32
N HIS A 68 6.42 3.89 15.09
CA HIS A 68 6.59 2.87 16.13
C HIS A 68 6.18 1.46 15.67
N SER A 69 4.93 1.28 15.28
CA SER A 69 4.38 -0.03 14.90
C SER A 69 3.27 0.13 13.86
N VAL A 70 2.60 -0.97 13.53
CA VAL A 70 1.41 -0.99 12.69
C VAL A 70 0.19 -0.50 13.45
N ILE A 71 -0.81 -0.04 12.71
CA ILE A 71 -2.12 0.25 13.29
C ILE A 71 -2.90 -1.05 13.54
N HIS A 72 -3.45 -1.20 14.73
CA HIS A 72 -4.31 -2.33 15.12
C HIS A 72 -5.79 -1.93 15.06
N ASN A 73 -6.68 -2.90 14.84
CA ASN A 73 -8.08 -2.67 14.48
C ASN A 73 -8.87 -1.79 15.49
N ALA A 74 -8.65 -1.99 16.79
CA ALA A 74 -9.37 -1.26 17.84
C ALA A 74 -8.77 0.12 18.16
N GLN A 75 -7.67 0.51 17.51
CA GLN A 75 -6.97 1.73 17.87
C GLN A 75 -7.69 2.98 17.28
N PRO A 76 -7.93 4.03 18.09
CA PRO A 76 -8.71 5.19 17.70
C PRO A 76 -7.85 6.25 16.97
N TRP A 77 -6.97 5.83 16.08
CA TRP A 77 -6.12 6.72 15.30
C TRP A 77 -5.92 6.20 13.87
N GLY A 78 -5.23 6.97 13.03
CA GLY A 78 -4.96 6.63 11.63
C GLY A 78 -4.11 7.72 10.99
N LEU A 79 -3.84 7.61 9.69
CA LEU A 79 -3.07 8.61 8.94
C LEU A 79 -3.70 10.00 9.10
N PRO A 80 -3.02 10.98 9.74
CA PRO A 80 -3.65 12.26 10.07
C PRO A 80 -4.26 12.94 8.84
N LEU A 81 -5.47 13.47 8.99
CA LEU A 81 -6.24 14.05 7.88
C LEU A 81 -5.60 15.32 7.29
N LYS A 82 -4.69 15.96 8.02
CA LYS A 82 -3.89 17.09 7.53
C LYS A 82 -2.96 16.71 6.36
N PHE A 83 -2.61 15.43 6.23
CA PHE A 83 -1.79 14.96 5.11
C PHE A 83 -2.67 14.69 3.91
N LYS A 84 -2.48 15.51 2.88
CA LYS A 84 -2.98 15.22 1.54
C LYS A 84 -2.21 14.02 0.99
N ILE A 85 -2.93 13.03 0.45
CA ILE A 85 -2.34 11.78 -0.05
C ILE A 85 -2.42 11.67 -1.58
N LEU A 86 -1.63 10.74 -2.14
CA LEU A 86 -1.49 10.48 -3.58
C LEU A 86 -2.80 10.61 -4.39
N PRO A 87 -3.90 9.90 -4.10
CA PRO A 87 -5.13 10.02 -4.89
C PRO A 87 -5.73 11.45 -4.87
N GLN A 88 -5.57 12.20 -3.77
CA GLN A 88 -6.05 13.59 -3.67
C GLN A 88 -5.21 14.56 -4.51
N TYR A 89 -3.97 14.20 -4.85
CA TYR A 89 -3.17 14.95 -5.82
C TYR A 89 -3.52 14.57 -7.26
N LEU A 90 -3.80 13.29 -7.52
CA LEU A 90 -4.11 12.79 -8.87
C LEU A 90 -5.51 13.19 -9.35
N ARG A 91 -6.51 13.16 -8.47
CA ARG A 91 -7.91 13.46 -8.83
C ARG A 91 -8.11 14.82 -9.53
N PRO A 92 -7.59 15.97 -9.04
CA PRO A 92 -7.73 17.25 -9.75
C PRO A 92 -6.99 17.30 -11.09
N LEU A 93 -6.11 16.35 -11.39
CA LEU A 93 -5.43 16.21 -12.69
C LEU A 93 -6.23 15.34 -13.68
N GLY A 94 -7.46 14.96 -13.34
CA GLY A 94 -8.35 14.18 -14.22
C GLY A 94 -8.13 12.66 -14.15
N TYR A 95 -7.49 12.16 -13.08
CA TYR A 95 -7.37 10.73 -12.85
C TYR A 95 -8.59 10.19 -12.09
N GLU A 96 -9.07 9.04 -12.53
CA GLU A 96 -9.91 8.17 -11.71
C GLU A 96 -9.02 7.35 -10.77
N THR A 97 -9.42 7.24 -9.51
CA THR A 97 -8.57 6.71 -8.46
C THR A 97 -9.24 5.51 -7.78
N HIS A 98 -8.61 4.35 -7.91
CA HIS A 98 -9.14 3.10 -7.37
C HIS A 98 -8.09 2.39 -6.53
N ILE A 99 -8.52 1.79 -5.42
CA ILE A 99 -7.66 0.95 -4.59
C ILE A 99 -8.30 -0.41 -4.36
N VAL A 100 -7.52 -1.47 -4.58
CA VAL A 100 -7.96 -2.85 -4.40
C VAL A 100 -7.08 -3.53 -3.36
N GLY A 101 -7.71 -4.23 -2.42
CA GLY A 101 -7.07 -4.95 -1.33
C GLY A 101 -6.97 -4.14 -0.04
N LYS A 102 -5.81 -4.25 0.61
CA LYS A 102 -5.57 -3.79 1.98
C LYS A 102 -5.35 -2.27 2.07
N TRP A 103 -6.08 -1.62 2.99
CA TRP A 103 -5.87 -0.21 3.33
C TRP A 103 -4.78 -0.01 4.40
N HIS A 104 -5.07 -0.40 5.64
CA HIS A 104 -4.16 -0.39 6.81
C HIS A 104 -3.53 0.96 7.18
N LEU A 105 -4.29 2.05 6.98
CA LEU A 105 -3.94 3.41 7.39
C LEU A 105 -4.97 4.04 8.35
N GLY A 106 -5.77 3.18 9.00
CA GLY A 106 -6.80 3.54 9.97
C GLY A 106 -8.19 3.59 9.36
N PHE A 107 -9.19 3.19 10.15
CA PHE A 107 -10.60 3.12 9.74
C PHE A 107 -11.57 3.33 10.91
N PHE A 108 -11.08 3.87 12.04
CA PHE A 108 -11.86 4.09 13.27
C PHE A 108 -12.96 5.16 13.13
N LYS A 109 -12.88 6.01 12.10
CA LYS A 109 -13.88 7.01 11.71
C LYS A 109 -14.05 7.02 10.20
N LYS A 110 -15.23 7.44 9.73
CA LYS A 110 -15.57 7.52 8.30
C LYS A 110 -14.51 8.28 7.49
N ASP A 111 -13.98 9.38 8.01
CA ASP A 111 -12.98 10.21 7.33
C ASP A 111 -11.66 9.47 7.02
N TYR A 112 -11.41 8.35 7.69
CA TYR A 112 -10.20 7.54 7.51
C TYR A 112 -10.39 6.41 6.49
N LEU A 113 -11.62 6.18 6.01
CA LEU A 113 -11.89 5.19 4.97
C LEU A 113 -11.27 5.61 3.63
N PRO A 114 -10.81 4.67 2.78
CA PRO A 114 -10.14 5.00 1.52
C PRO A 114 -10.95 5.95 0.62
N THR A 115 -12.26 5.74 0.55
CA THR A 115 -13.18 6.56 -0.26
C THR A 115 -13.33 7.99 0.24
N ASN A 116 -13.12 8.21 1.54
CA ASN A 116 -13.07 9.55 2.14
C ASN A 116 -11.65 10.14 2.17
N ARG A 117 -10.67 9.39 1.67
CA ARG A 117 -9.26 9.80 1.55
C ARG A 117 -8.83 10.06 0.12
N GLY A 118 -9.78 10.12 -0.81
CA GLY A 118 -9.55 10.59 -2.18
C GLY A 118 -9.66 9.51 -3.24
N PHE A 119 -9.82 8.24 -2.88
CA PHE A 119 -10.14 7.19 -3.86
C PHE A 119 -11.62 7.24 -4.25
N ASP A 120 -11.91 7.13 -5.54
CA ASP A 120 -13.28 7.06 -6.06
C ASP A 120 -13.92 5.69 -5.75
N SER A 121 -13.13 4.62 -5.66
CA SER A 121 -13.61 3.32 -5.18
C SER A 121 -12.58 2.54 -4.36
N HIS A 122 -13.08 1.66 -3.48
CA HIS A 122 -12.29 0.69 -2.74
C HIS A 122 -12.97 -0.67 -2.76
N PHE A 123 -12.20 -1.72 -3.04
CA PHE A 123 -12.63 -3.11 -2.89
C PHE A 123 -11.58 -3.89 -2.10
N GLY A 124 -11.94 -4.44 -0.94
CA GLY A 124 -11.03 -5.18 -0.06
C GLY A 124 -11.28 -4.92 1.42
N PHE A 125 -10.25 -5.03 2.24
CA PHE A 125 -10.35 -4.93 3.70
C PHE A 125 -9.53 -3.76 4.25
N TRP A 126 -9.93 -3.23 5.41
CA TRP A 126 -9.29 -2.07 6.01
C TRP A 126 -8.15 -2.39 6.99
N SER A 127 -8.20 -3.57 7.59
CA SER A 127 -7.33 -4.06 8.66
C SER A 127 -5.92 -4.48 8.20
N GLY A 128 -5.08 -4.86 9.16
CA GLY A 128 -3.74 -5.39 8.92
C GLY A 128 -3.72 -6.75 8.23
N HIS A 129 -4.72 -7.57 8.51
CA HIS A 129 -4.92 -8.90 7.97
C HIS A 129 -6.43 -9.17 7.86
N THR A 130 -6.78 -10.14 7.05
CA THR A 130 -8.11 -10.77 7.05
C THR A 130 -7.91 -12.25 6.80
N ASP A 131 -8.78 -13.07 7.35
CA ASP A 131 -8.93 -14.45 6.90
C ASP A 131 -10.00 -14.50 5.79
N TYR A 132 -9.88 -15.45 4.86
CA TYR A 132 -10.85 -15.74 3.81
C TYR A 132 -11.48 -17.14 3.97
N TYR A 133 -10.98 -17.94 4.91
CA TYR A 133 -11.34 -19.32 5.18
C TYR A 133 -12.15 -19.49 6.48
N ASP A 134 -12.11 -18.53 7.40
CA ASP A 134 -13.01 -18.51 8.55
C ASP A 134 -14.38 -17.96 8.14
N ARG A 135 -15.36 -18.87 8.04
CA ARG A 135 -16.80 -18.58 7.97
C ARG A 135 -17.43 -18.71 9.35
#